data_AF-A0A497FFX4-F1
#
_entry.id   AF-A0A497FFX4-F1
#
_cell.length_a   1.000
_cell.length_b   1.000
_cell.length_c   1.000
_cell.angle_alpha   90.00
_cell.angle_beta   90.00
_cell.angle_gamma   90.00
#
_symmetry.space_group_name_H-M   'P 1'
#
loop_
_entity.id
_entity.type
_entity.pdbx_description
1 polymer ?
#
loop_
_entity_poly.entity_id
_entity_poly.type
_entity_poly.pdbx_seq_one_letter_code
_entity_poly.pdbx_strand_id
1 'polypeptide(L)' 'KGPRYDEKEIWVNRIRVQRRFLKRLRERKIIDASTYRRLYRLAKGGYFRTLRQLKSYIEEHKLARRF' A
#
# COMPACT_ATOMS: atom_id res chain seq x y z
N LYS A 1 23.66 2.94 -23.67
CA LYS A 1 22.28 2.39 -23.51
C LYS A 1 21.78 2.85 -22.14
N GLY A 2 21.03 3.96 -22.10
CA GLY A 2 20.53 4.53 -20.84
C GLY A 2 19.52 3.60 -20.15
N PRO A 3 19.19 3.84 -18.87
CA PRO A 3 18.19 3.04 -18.17
C PRO A 3 16.89 3.01 -18.99
N ARG A 4 16.32 1.83 -19.21
CA ARG A 4 15.08 1.66 -19.98
C ARG A 4 13.85 2.26 -19.28
N TYR A 5 13.98 2.72 -18.04
CA TYR A 5 12.89 3.19 -17.19
C TYR A 5 13.36 4.33 -16.27
N ASP A 6 12.50 5.33 -16.09
CA ASP A 6 12.71 6.43 -15.16
C ASP A 6 12.40 5.98 -13.71
N GLU A 7 13.37 6.14 -12.81
CA GLU A 7 13.24 5.79 -11.39
C GLU A 7 12.08 6.51 -10.70
N LYS A 8 11.81 7.75 -11.10
CA LYS A 8 10.69 8.55 -10.60
C LYS A 8 9.36 7.93 -11.02
N GLU A 9 9.23 7.51 -12.27
CA GLU A 9 8.01 6.85 -12.75
C GLU A 9 7.76 5.52 -12.02
N ILE A 10 8.81 4.74 -11.79
CA ILE A 10 8.73 3.50 -11.01
C ILE A 10 8.21 3.79 -9.59
N TRP A 11 8.77 4.79 -8.92
CA TRP A 11 8.35 5.18 -7.57
C TRP A 11 6.90 5.66 -7.53
N VAL A 12 6.51 6.51 -8.49
CA VAL A 12 5.13 7.00 -8.62
C VAL A 12 4.16 5.84 -8.82
N ASN A 13 4.47 4.92 -9.74
CA ASN A 13 3.63 3.75 -10.02
C ASN A 13 3.51 2.84 -8.80
N ARG A 14 4.61 2.62 -8.08
CA ARG A 14 4.63 1.82 -6.84
C ARG A 14 3.69 2.39 -5.78
N ILE A 15 3.79 3.69 -5.48
CA ILE A 15 2.92 4.33 -4.48
C ILE A 15 1.46 4.32 -4.93
N ARG A 16 1.19 4.59 -6.23
CA ARG A 16 -0.17 4.56 -6.78
C ARG A 16 -0.84 3.19 -6.59
N VAL A 17 -0.11 2.11 -6.88
CA VAL A 17 -0.60 0.74 -6.71
C VAL A 17 -0.95 0.45 -5.24
N GLN A 18 -0.07 0.83 -4.30
CA GLN A 18 -0.31 0.65 -2.86
C GLN A 18 -1.54 1.43 -2.38
N ARG A 19 -1.67 2.70 -2.77
CA ARG A 19 -2.82 3.54 -2.39
C ARG A 19 -4.14 3.03 -2.95
N ARG A 20 -4.16 2.58 -4.22
CA ARG A 20 -5.34 1.96 -4.83
C ARG A 20 -5.76 0.69 -4.08
N PHE A 21 -4.80 -0.12 -3.65
CA PHE A 21 -5.09 -1.31 -2.85
C PHE A 21 -5.73 -0.95 -1.50
N LEU A 22 -5.13 -0.01 -0.76
CA LEU A 22 -5.69 0.47 0.52
C LEU A 22 -7.10 1.07 0.36
N LYS A 23 -7.34 1.84 -0.72
CA LYS A 23 -8.66 2.40 -1.01
C LYS A 23 -9.70 1.30 -1.18
N ARG A 24 -9.39 0.26 -1.98
CA ARG A 24 -10.27 -0.89 -2.18
C ARG A 24 -10.58 -1.64 -0.89
N LEU A 25 -9.57 -1.82 -0.01
CA LEU A 25 -9.79 -2.46 1.29
C LEU A 25 -10.74 -1.65 2.18
N ARG A 26 -10.61 -0.32 2.18
CA ARG A 26 -11.52 0.58 2.92
C ARG A 26 -12.93 0.56 2.34
N GLU A 27 -13.07 0.64 1.01
CA GLU A 27 -14.38 0.61 0.32
C GLU A 27 -15.14 -0.67 0.62
N ARG A 28 -14.43 -1.81 0.67
CA ARG A 28 -14.98 -3.12 1.06
C ARG A 28 -15.16 -3.29 2.57
N LYS A 29 -14.88 -2.27 3.39
CA LYS A 29 -14.93 -2.30 4.86
C LYS A 29 -14.06 -3.42 5.49
N ILE A 30 -13.03 -3.89 4.77
CA ILE A 30 -12.07 -4.89 5.26
C ILE A 30 -11.17 -4.25 6.31
N ILE A 31 -10.79 -2.99 6.12
CA ILE A 31 -10.04 -2.18 7.10
C ILE A 31 -10.89 -1.01 7.55
N ASP A 32 -10.71 -0.58 8.80
CA ASP A 32 -11.35 0.62 9.33
C ASP A 32 -10.69 1.91 8.79
N ALA A 33 -11.32 3.06 9.04
CA ALA A 33 -10.82 4.36 8.59
C ALA A 33 -9.49 4.74 9.26
N SER A 34 -9.29 4.35 10.52
CA SER A 34 -8.07 4.56 11.32
C SER A 34 -6.87 3.85 10.70
N THR A 35 -7.02 2.55 10.45
CA THR A 35 -6.03 1.67 9.83
C THR A 35 -5.71 2.14 8.42
N TYR A 36 -6.73 2.49 7.63
CA TYR A 36 -6.53 3.07 6.31
C TYR A 36 -5.61 4.31 6.38
N ARG A 37 -5.90 5.27 7.27
CA ARG A 37 -5.08 6.49 7.42
C ARG A 37 -3.65 6.16 7.86
N ARG A 38 -3.48 5.22 8.80
CA ARG A 38 -2.16 4.78 9.28
C ARG A 38 -1.34 4.15 8.15
N LEU A 39 -1.89 3.15 7.46
CA LEU A 39 -1.23 2.46 6.35
C LEU A 39 -0.93 3.41 5.18
N TYR A 40 -1.82 4.37 4.91
CA TYR A 40 -1.61 5.37 3.86
C TYR A 40 -0.41 6.28 4.16
N ARG A 41 -0.24 6.70 5.42
CA ARG A 41 0.93 7.49 5.85
C ARG A 41 2.22 6.68 5.76
N LEU A 42 2.21 5.42 6.17
CA LEU A 42 3.36 4.51 6.05
C LEU A 42 3.75 4.29 4.58
N ALA A 43 2.78 4.07 3.69
CA ALA A 43 3.01 3.96 2.25
C ALA A 43 3.58 5.26 1.66
N LYS A 44 3.09 6.43 2.09
CA LYS A 44 3.64 7.74 1.68
C LYS A 44 5.10 7.91 2.13
N GLY A 45 5.44 7.40 3.31
CA GLY A 45 6.81 7.43 3.85
C GLY A 45 7.76 6.39 3.25
N GLY A 46 7.30 5.56 2.30
CA GLY A 46 8.16 4.55 1.65
C GLY A 46 8.43 3.30 2.51
N TYR A 47 7.67 3.10 3.60
CA TYR A 47 7.83 1.93 4.47
C TYR A 47 7.65 0.60 3.72
N PHE A 48 6.72 0.57 2.75
CA PHE A 48 6.49 -0.60 1.91
C PHE A 48 7.20 -0.45 0.56
N ARG A 49 8.17 -1.33 0.28
CA ARG A 49 8.87 -1.38 -1.01
C ARG A 49 8.03 -2.06 -2.08
N THR A 50 7.12 -2.97 -1.70
CA THR A 50 6.27 -3.72 -2.63
C THR A 50 4.84 -3.87 -2.09
N LEU A 51 3.90 -4.22 -2.98
CA LEU A 51 2.54 -4.55 -2.58
C LEU A 51 2.49 -5.79 -1.66
N ARG A 52 3.41 -6.75 -1.86
CA ARG A 52 3.50 -7.95 -1.02
C ARG A 52 3.81 -7.60 0.43
N GLN A 53 4.80 -6.73 0.68
CA GLN A 53 5.10 -6.25 2.03
C GLN A 53 3.89 -5.56 2.69
N LEU A 54 3.15 -4.75 1.93
CA LEU A 54 1.94 -4.12 2.45
C LEU A 54 0.88 -5.17 2.87
N LYS A 55 0.70 -6.23 2.08
CA LYS A 55 -0.24 -7.31 2.40
C LYS A 55 0.21 -8.10 3.64
N SER A 56 1.48 -8.52 3.67
CA SER A 56 2.06 -9.24 4.82
C SER A 56 1.90 -8.43 6.10
N TYR A 57 2.18 -7.12 6.06
CA TYR A 57 1.99 -6.25 7.22
C TYR A 57 0.54 -6.22 7.72
N ILE A 58 -0.44 -6.15 6.81
CA ILE A 58 -1.86 -6.16 7.16
C ILE A 58 -2.26 -7.49 7.79
N GLU A 59 -1.75 -8.60 7.26
CA GLU A 59 -2.00 -9.96 7.77
C GLU A 59 -1.35 -10.18 9.14
N GLU A 60 -0.06 -9.87 9.27
CA GLU A 60 0.72 -10.00 10.52
C GLU A 60 0.10 -9.20 11.67
N HIS A 61 -0.35 -7.98 11.38
CA HIS A 61 -0.95 -7.10 12.39
C HIS A 61 -2.46 -7.33 12.56
N LYS A 62 -3.04 -8.34 11.90
CA LYS A 62 -4.48 -8.67 11.94
C LYS A 62 -5.38 -7.45 11.70
N LEU A 63 -4.94 -6.57 10.79
CA LEU A 63 -5.60 -5.30 10.50
C LEU A 63 -6.79 -5.43 9.55
N ALA A 64 -6.88 -6.56 8.85
CA ALA A 64 -8.06 -6.93 8.10
C ALA A 64 -9.08 -7.59 9.03
N ARG A 65 -10.33 -7.10 9.00
CA ARG A 65 -11.45 -7.91 9.50
C ARG A 65 -11.51 -9.16 8.63
N ARG A 66 -11.39 -10.31 9.29
CA ARG A 66 -11.60 -11.62 8.68
C ARG A 66 -13.01 -11.59 8.05
N PHE A 67 -13.10 -12.08 6.82
CA PHE A 67 -14.40 -12.35 6.19
C PHE A 67 -15.20 -13.32 7.07
#